data_AF-A0A0A0IFU0-F1
#
_entry.id   AF-A0A0A0IFU0-F1
#
_cell.length_a   1.000
_cell.length_b   1.000
_cell.length_c   1.000
_cell.angle_alpha   90.00
_cell.angle_beta   90.00
_cell.angle_gamma   90.00
#
_symmetry.space_group_name_H-M   'P 1'
#
loop_
_entity.id
_entity.type
_entity.pdbx_description
1 polymer ?
#
loop_
_entity_poly.entity_id
_entity_poly.type
_entity_poly.pdbx_seq_one_letter_code
_entity_poly.pdbx_strand_id
1 'polypeptide(L)'
;MTLKFWKKYSYIILFIVIFVGFFNTKIAILAILCMLGPIVLALLGKGRFWCGNICPRGSFYDSVLKKISNKKPVPKLLKSKFFRVGVIVFMFYMFGNGLYKNWGNIAGVGLVFYRMIVITTLVGIFLSIFYNHRSWCNFCPMGTIAAFISKFKKHRKTLKVNSNCVSCKLCQKKCPMGILPYDYKGDILSHVDCIQCGECMKSCPKSSIKY
;
A
#
# COMPACT_ATOMS: atom_id res chain seq x y z
N MET A 1 11.29 18.85 0.15
CA MET A 1 12.45 17.92 0.27
C MET A 1 12.14 16.72 1.18
N THR A 2 11.42 16.95 2.29
CA THR A 2 11.04 15.97 3.33
C THR A 2 10.30 14.72 2.83
N LEU A 3 9.26 14.84 2.00
CA LEU A 3 8.45 13.68 1.59
C LEU A 3 9.20 12.69 0.67
N LYS A 4 10.07 13.19 -0.22
CA LYS A 4 10.90 12.34 -1.10
C LYS A 4 11.90 11.53 -0.27
N PHE A 5 12.50 12.17 0.73
CA PHE A 5 13.43 11.52 1.65
C PHE A 5 12.70 10.45 2.48
N TRP A 6 11.54 10.78 3.04
CA TRP A 6 10.71 9.82 3.78
C TRP A 6 10.33 8.61 2.94
N LYS A 7 9.85 8.83 1.71
CA LYS A 7 9.48 7.74 0.81
C LYS A 7 10.68 6.82 0.49
N LYS A 8 11.90 7.36 0.47
CA LYS A 8 13.11 6.59 0.19
C LYS A 8 13.60 5.79 1.40
N TYR A 9 13.55 6.36 2.62
CA TYR A 9 14.20 5.79 3.82
C TYR A 9 13.26 5.26 4.91
N SER A 10 11.95 5.47 4.82
CA SER A 10 11.00 5.00 5.85
C SER A 10 10.98 3.47 6.04
N TYR A 11 11.50 2.69 5.09
CA TYR A 11 11.69 1.25 5.27
C TYR A 11 12.60 0.89 6.45
N ILE A 12 13.50 1.78 6.87
CA ILE A 12 14.36 1.59 8.06
C ILE A 12 13.50 1.42 9.31
N ILE A 13 12.39 2.16 9.42
CA ILE A 13 11.43 2.04 10.53
C ILE A 13 10.84 0.63 10.59
N LEU A 14 10.54 0.02 9.43
CA LEU A 14 10.03 -1.35 9.39
C LEU A 14 11.06 -2.35 9.95
N PHE A 15 12.32 -2.23 9.54
CA PHE A 15 13.39 -3.11 10.03
C PHE A 15 13.68 -2.91 11.51
N ILE A 16 13.68 -1.65 11.99
CA ILE A 16 13.80 -1.35 13.42
C ILE A 16 12.66 -2.00 14.20
N VAL A 17 11.41 -1.85 13.75
CA VAL A 17 10.26 -2.46 14.44
C VAL A 17 10.35 -3.99 14.46
N ILE A 18 10.83 -4.62 13.39
CA ILE A 18 11.02 -6.08 13.34
C ILE A 18 12.19 -6.52 14.24
N PHE A 19 13.32 -5.81 14.21
CA PHE A 19 14.50 -6.17 15.00
C PHE A 19 14.25 -5.93 16.50
N VAL A 20 13.81 -4.73 16.86
CA VAL A 20 13.54 -4.36 18.25
C VAL A 20 12.32 -5.12 18.79
N GLY A 21 11.30 -5.36 17.95
CA GLY A 21 10.12 -6.13 18.33
C GLY A 21 10.41 -7.61 18.65
N PHE A 22 11.52 -8.15 18.13
CA PHE A 22 11.99 -9.49 18.49
C PHE A 22 12.50 -9.55 19.93
N PHE A 23 13.22 -8.51 20.39
CA PHE A 23 13.73 -8.44 21.76
C PHE A 23 12.67 -7.93 22.75
N ASN A 24 11.82 -6.99 22.32
CA ASN A 24 10.81 -6.33 23.15
C ASN A 24 9.48 -6.27 22.43
N THR A 25 8.62 -7.26 22.67
CA THR A 25 7.31 -7.40 22.01
C THR A 25 6.38 -6.20 22.24
N LYS A 26 6.53 -5.48 23.36
CA LYS A 26 5.76 -4.26 23.67
C LYS A 26 5.92 -3.18 22.59
N ILE A 27 7.09 -3.09 21.96
CA ILE A 27 7.39 -2.05 20.94
C ILE A 27 6.62 -2.33 19.64
N ALA A 28 6.23 -3.59 19.39
CA ALA A 28 5.41 -3.93 18.22
C ALA A 28 4.01 -3.29 18.26
N ILE A 29 3.52 -2.84 19.42
CA ILE A 29 2.27 -2.07 19.55
C ILE A 29 2.34 -0.75 18.77
N LEU A 30 3.54 -0.18 18.58
CA LEU A 30 3.74 1.02 17.76
C LEU A 30 3.24 0.84 16.32
N ALA A 31 3.10 -0.42 15.85
CA ALA A 31 2.53 -0.73 14.55
C ALA A 31 1.07 -0.28 14.38
N ILE A 32 0.34 -0.04 15.48
CA ILE A 32 -1.01 0.55 15.45
C ILE A 32 -0.99 1.89 14.71
N LEU A 33 0.03 2.73 14.91
CA LEU A 33 0.15 4.00 14.20
C LEU A 33 0.20 3.81 12.68
N CYS A 34 0.87 2.75 12.22
CA CYS A 34 0.98 2.42 10.80
C CYS A 34 -0.35 1.87 10.21
N MET A 35 -1.16 1.21 11.04
CA MET A 35 -2.48 0.69 10.66
C MET A 35 -3.57 1.77 10.66
N LEU A 36 -3.51 2.73 11.59
CA LEU A 36 -4.45 3.84 11.67
C LEU A 36 -4.18 4.89 10.58
N GLY A 37 -2.91 5.13 10.24
CA GLY A 37 -2.50 6.09 9.20
C GLY A 37 -3.30 6.04 7.88
N PRO A 38 -3.46 4.88 7.20
CA PRO A 38 -4.25 4.80 5.98
C PRO A 38 -5.74 5.08 6.19
N ILE A 39 -6.30 4.72 7.35
CA ILE A 39 -7.72 4.97 7.69
C ILE A 39 -7.93 6.48 7.88
N VAL A 40 -7.09 7.12 8.70
CA VAL A 40 -7.15 8.56 8.95
C VAL A 40 -7.00 9.35 7.65
N LEU A 41 -6.00 9.03 6.81
CA LEU A 41 -5.82 9.73 5.54
C LEU A 41 -6.95 9.48 4.53
N ALA A 42 -7.52 8.27 4.51
CA ALA A 42 -8.69 7.98 3.68
C ALA A 42 -9.91 8.78 4.15
N LEU A 43 -10.12 8.89 5.46
CA LEU A 43 -11.16 9.73 6.06
C LEU A 43 -10.93 11.22 5.75
N LEU A 44 -9.69 11.68 5.67
CA LEU A 44 -9.37 13.07 5.25
C LEU A 44 -9.51 13.31 3.73
N GLY A 45 -10.03 12.35 2.95
CA GLY A 45 -10.20 12.50 1.50
C GLY A 45 -8.90 12.37 0.69
N LYS A 46 -7.81 11.89 1.31
CA LYS A 46 -6.53 11.61 0.64
C LYS A 46 -6.43 10.17 0.13
N GLY A 47 -7.56 9.48 -0.04
CA GLY A 47 -7.64 8.14 -0.63
C GLY A 47 -6.58 7.16 -0.10
N ARG A 48 -5.84 6.51 -1.02
CA ARG A 48 -4.76 5.57 -0.69
C ARG A 48 -3.37 6.21 -0.64
N PHE A 49 -3.28 7.52 -0.40
CA PHE A 49 -2.02 8.27 -0.37
C PHE A 49 -0.99 7.70 0.61
N TRP A 50 -1.43 7.19 1.77
CA TRP A 50 -0.56 6.56 2.78
C TRP A 50 0.28 5.44 2.18
N CYS A 51 -0.33 4.54 1.42
CA CYS A 51 0.32 3.37 0.84
C CYS A 51 1.43 3.75 -0.16
N GLY A 52 1.28 4.88 -0.87
CA GLY A 52 2.22 5.33 -1.89
C GLY A 52 3.34 6.23 -1.37
N ASN A 53 3.15 6.91 -0.24
CA ASN A 53 4.01 8.03 0.17
C ASN A 53 4.56 7.94 1.61
N ILE A 54 3.85 7.30 2.54
CA ILE A 54 4.20 7.33 3.98
C ILE A 54 4.50 5.94 4.53
N CYS A 55 3.82 4.91 4.03
CA CYS A 55 3.90 3.54 4.52
C CYS A 55 5.35 2.99 4.48
N PRO A 56 5.95 2.64 5.64
CA PRO A 56 7.29 2.04 5.74
C PRO A 56 7.46 0.78 4.88
N ARG A 57 6.45 -0.10 4.90
CA ARG A 57 6.41 -1.32 4.07
C ARG A 57 6.34 -0.99 2.58
N GLY A 58 5.64 0.08 2.22
CA GLY A 58 5.60 0.55 0.84
C GLY A 58 6.96 1.06 0.37
N SER A 59 7.66 1.80 1.22
CA SER A 59 9.04 2.25 0.97
C SER A 59 9.98 1.06 0.77
N PHE A 60 9.85 0.01 1.60
CA PHE A 60 10.66 -1.21 1.46
C PHE A 60 10.49 -1.84 0.08
N TYR A 61 9.25 -1.95 -0.39
CA TYR A 61 8.96 -2.49 -1.71
C TYR A 61 9.50 -1.63 -2.86
N ASP A 62 9.39 -0.30 -2.77
CA ASP A 62 9.86 0.61 -3.82
C ASP A 62 11.39 0.75 -3.87
N SER A 63 12.06 0.75 -2.72
CA SER A 63 13.50 1.02 -2.61
C SER A 63 14.34 -0.25 -2.75
N VAL A 64 13.89 -1.37 -2.17
CA VAL A 64 14.65 -2.63 -2.12
C VAL A 64 14.11 -3.61 -3.15
N LEU A 65 12.85 -4.04 -3.00
CA LEU A 65 12.32 -5.14 -3.79
C LEU A 65 12.08 -4.79 -5.26
N LYS A 66 11.94 -3.50 -5.62
CA LYS A 66 11.87 -3.04 -7.01
C LYS A 66 13.08 -3.46 -7.85
N LYS A 67 14.26 -3.65 -7.23
CA LYS A 67 15.49 -4.10 -7.91
C LYS A 67 15.50 -5.62 -8.17
N ILE A 68 14.82 -6.39 -7.33
CA ILE A 68 14.83 -7.87 -7.33
C ILE A 68 13.60 -8.43 -8.06
N SER A 69 12.48 -7.69 -8.07
CA SER A 69 11.19 -8.15 -8.60
C SER A 69 11.21 -8.39 -10.11
N ASN A 70 10.55 -9.46 -10.55
CA ASN A 70 10.40 -9.84 -11.96
C ASN A 70 9.50 -8.92 -12.79
N LYS A 71 8.93 -7.85 -12.19
CA LYS A 71 8.06 -6.84 -12.84
C LYS A 71 6.87 -7.45 -13.63
N LYS A 72 6.52 -8.71 -13.37
CA LYS A 72 5.39 -9.39 -14.00
C LYS A 72 4.08 -8.77 -13.51
N PRO A 73 3.05 -8.68 -14.35
CA PRO A 73 1.76 -8.17 -13.94
C PRO A 73 1.18 -9.03 -12.82
N VAL A 74 0.57 -8.39 -11.82
CA VAL A 74 -0.09 -9.09 -10.71
C VAL A 74 -1.30 -9.85 -11.25
N PRO A 75 -1.47 -11.15 -10.93
CA PRO A 75 -2.57 -11.96 -11.45
C PRO A 75 -3.94 -11.39 -11.05
N LYS A 76 -4.94 -11.59 -11.91
CA LYS A 76 -6.31 -11.08 -11.71
C LYS A 76 -6.93 -11.59 -10.40
N LEU A 77 -6.59 -12.81 -9.98
CA LEU A 77 -7.05 -13.42 -8.73
C LEU A 77 -6.73 -12.53 -7.51
N LEU A 78 -5.47 -12.08 -7.37
CA LEU A 78 -5.03 -11.24 -6.26
C LEU A 78 -5.66 -9.83 -6.28
N LYS A 79 -6.21 -9.40 -7.42
CA LYS A 79 -6.92 -8.14 -7.57
C LYS A 79 -8.43 -8.27 -7.37
N SER A 80 -8.99 -9.49 -7.40
CA SER A 80 -10.42 -9.75 -7.32
C SER A 80 -11.01 -9.28 -5.99
N LYS A 81 -12.23 -8.73 -6.02
CA LYS A 81 -12.95 -8.30 -4.81
C LYS A 81 -13.13 -9.46 -3.83
N PHE A 82 -13.46 -10.64 -4.33
CA PHE A 82 -13.66 -11.84 -3.52
C PHE A 82 -12.39 -12.19 -2.72
N PHE A 83 -11.24 -12.26 -3.40
CA PHE A 83 -9.97 -12.55 -2.74
C PHE A 83 -9.59 -11.49 -1.69
N ARG A 84 -9.78 -10.20 -2.01
CA ARG A 84 -9.50 -9.12 -1.05
C ARG A 84 -10.37 -9.19 0.19
N VAL A 85 -11.67 -9.45 0.04
CA VAL A 85 -12.60 -9.61 1.16
C VAL A 85 -12.24 -10.84 1.98
N GLY A 86 -11.95 -11.97 1.33
CA GLY A 86 -11.50 -13.19 2.00
C GLY A 86 -10.25 -12.96 2.86
N VAL A 87 -9.23 -12.28 2.33
CA VAL A 87 -8.01 -11.93 3.09
C VAL A 87 -8.32 -10.99 4.25
N ILE A 88 -9.18 -9.99 4.06
CA ILE A 88 -9.62 -9.10 5.16
C ILE A 88 -10.27 -9.92 6.27
N VAL A 89 -11.31 -10.69 5.96
CA VAL A 89 -12.05 -11.47 6.95
C VAL A 89 -11.12 -12.42 7.69
N PHE A 90 -10.25 -13.14 6.97
CA PHE A 90 -9.27 -14.05 7.56
C PHE A 90 -8.29 -13.32 8.49
N MET A 91 -7.70 -12.20 8.05
CA MET A 91 -6.71 -11.48 8.84
C MET A 91 -7.32 -10.81 10.07
N PHE A 92 -8.53 -10.24 9.96
CA PHE A 92 -9.24 -9.66 11.10
C PHE A 92 -9.70 -10.72 12.08
N TYR A 93 -10.12 -11.89 11.60
CA TYR A 93 -10.44 -13.03 12.46
C TYR A 93 -9.23 -13.50 13.27
N MET A 94 -8.08 -13.73 12.61
CA MET A 94 -6.85 -14.13 13.30
C MET A 94 -6.38 -13.07 14.30
N PHE A 95 -6.46 -11.79 13.91
CA PHE A 95 -6.09 -10.69 14.77
C PHE A 95 -7.01 -10.57 15.99
N GLY A 96 -8.33 -10.65 15.79
CA GLY A 96 -9.33 -10.61 16.86
C GLY A 96 -9.18 -11.76 17.85
N ASN A 97 -8.99 -12.99 17.36
CA ASN A 97 -8.73 -14.14 18.23
C ASN A 97 -7.39 -13.99 18.99
N GLY A 98 -6.36 -13.43 18.35
CA GLY A 98 -5.09 -13.12 19.00
C GLY A 98 -5.23 -12.10 20.12
N LEU A 99 -6.01 -11.03 19.90
CA LEU A 99 -6.30 -10.02 20.94
C LEU A 99 -7.13 -10.60 22.07
N TYR A 100 -8.16 -11.39 21.77
CA TYR A 100 -9.03 -12.01 22.77
C TYR A 100 -8.24 -12.92 23.72
N LYS A 101 -7.35 -13.76 23.19
CA LYS A 101 -6.52 -14.66 24.01
C LYS A 101 -5.48 -13.94 24.86
N ASN A 102 -5.07 -12.74 24.47
CA ASN A 102 -4.06 -11.95 25.18
C ASN A 102 -4.67 -10.74 25.90
N TRP A 103 -5.97 -10.77 26.18
CA TRP A 103 -6.67 -9.68 26.82
C TRP A 103 -6.02 -9.35 28.19
N GLY A 104 -5.72 -8.08 28.42
CA GLY A 104 -5.00 -7.62 29.63
C GLY A 104 -3.48 -7.81 29.62
N ASN A 105 -2.91 -8.56 28.67
CA ASN A 105 -1.45 -8.74 28.57
C ASN A 105 -0.86 -7.94 27.40
N ILE A 106 -0.23 -6.81 27.74
CA ILE A 106 0.40 -5.88 26.78
C ILE A 106 1.50 -6.57 25.95
N ALA A 107 2.29 -7.46 26.57
CA ALA A 107 3.34 -8.19 25.85
C ALA A 107 2.76 -9.21 24.86
N GLY A 108 1.67 -9.88 25.24
CA GLY A 108 0.93 -10.80 24.38
C GLY A 108 0.29 -10.11 23.18
N VAL A 109 -0.34 -8.94 23.39
CA VAL A 109 -0.87 -8.09 22.31
C VAL A 109 0.25 -7.67 21.35
N GLY A 110 1.40 -7.24 21.88
CA GLY A 110 2.58 -6.91 21.09
C GLY A 110 3.05 -8.08 20.20
N LEU A 111 3.04 -9.31 20.74
CA LEU A 111 3.41 -10.51 19.99
C LEU A 111 2.46 -10.78 18.81
N VAL A 112 1.16 -10.52 18.95
CA VAL A 112 0.18 -10.65 17.86
C VAL A 112 0.53 -9.70 16.71
N PHE A 113 0.80 -8.42 17.01
CA PHE A 113 1.21 -7.44 16.00
C PHE A 113 2.54 -7.83 15.34
N TYR A 114 3.52 -8.25 16.14
CA TYR A 114 4.82 -8.69 15.66
C TYR A 114 4.68 -9.85 14.65
N ARG A 115 3.99 -10.93 15.06
CA ARG A 115 3.77 -12.11 14.22
C ARG A 115 3.05 -11.75 12.92
N MET A 116 2.03 -10.90 12.99
CA MET A 116 1.29 -10.46 11.83
C MET A 116 2.17 -9.64 10.87
N ILE A 117 3.01 -8.73 11.39
CA ILE A 117 3.93 -7.92 10.56
C ILE A 117 4.97 -8.81 9.88
N VAL A 118 5.60 -9.72 10.61
CA VAL A 118 6.64 -10.61 10.07
C VAL A 118 6.04 -11.51 8.98
N ILE A 119 4.98 -12.26 9.28
CA ILE A 119 4.35 -13.18 8.32
C ILE A 119 3.90 -12.43 7.06
N THR A 120 3.20 -11.30 7.21
CA THR A 120 2.72 -10.54 6.05
C THR A 120 3.84 -9.89 5.26
N THR A 121 4.98 -9.58 5.90
CA THR A 121 6.16 -9.07 5.21
C THR A 121 6.84 -10.18 4.41
N LEU A 122 6.98 -11.39 4.98
CA LEU A 122 7.50 -12.57 4.29
C LEU A 122 6.64 -12.93 3.07
N VAL A 123 5.32 -12.99 3.22
CA VAL A 123 4.40 -13.22 2.10
C VAL A 123 4.53 -12.13 1.03
N GLY A 124 4.69 -10.87 1.46
CA GLY A 124 4.90 -9.76 0.55
C GLY A 124 6.23 -9.83 -0.22
N ILE A 125 7.31 -10.29 0.42
CA ILE A 125 8.62 -10.52 -0.22
C ILE A 125 8.48 -11.63 -1.26
N PHE A 126 7.88 -12.77 -0.87
CA PHE A 126 7.63 -13.89 -1.77
C PHE A 126 6.86 -13.44 -3.01
N LEU A 127 5.69 -12.82 -2.85
CA LEU A 127 4.89 -12.33 -3.97
C LEU A 127 5.59 -11.26 -4.81
N SER A 128 6.45 -10.45 -4.20
CA SER A 128 7.23 -9.44 -4.91
C SER A 128 8.24 -10.05 -5.88
N ILE A 129 8.89 -11.14 -5.48
CA ILE A 129 9.88 -11.84 -6.32
C ILE A 129 9.18 -12.47 -7.53
N PHE A 130 8.06 -13.16 -7.32
CA PHE A 130 7.34 -13.85 -8.39
C PHE A 130 6.58 -12.91 -9.34
N TYR A 131 5.99 -11.84 -8.82
CA TYR A 131 5.14 -10.92 -9.59
C TYR A 131 5.74 -9.51 -9.64
N ASN A 132 5.10 -8.55 -8.98
CA ASN A 132 5.51 -7.15 -8.92
C ASN A 132 5.85 -6.74 -7.48
N HIS A 133 6.78 -5.82 -7.31
CA HIS A 133 7.19 -5.31 -5.99
C HIS A 133 6.02 -4.82 -5.11
N ARG A 134 4.93 -4.33 -5.70
CA ARG A 134 3.73 -3.88 -4.98
C ARG A 134 2.57 -4.90 -4.96
N SER A 135 2.84 -6.19 -5.19
CA SER A 135 1.79 -7.22 -5.24
C SER A 135 0.95 -7.26 -3.96
N TRP A 136 1.60 -7.29 -2.79
CA TRP A 136 0.93 -7.26 -1.48
C TRP A 136 -0.02 -6.06 -1.31
N CYS A 137 0.35 -4.89 -1.86
CA CYS A 137 -0.47 -3.68 -1.73
C CYS A 137 -1.83 -3.78 -2.45
N ASN A 138 -2.04 -4.74 -3.37
CA ASN A 138 -3.32 -4.90 -4.06
C ASN A 138 -4.42 -5.46 -3.14
N PHE A 139 -4.07 -6.33 -2.21
CA PHE A 139 -5.02 -7.01 -1.32
C PHE A 139 -4.72 -6.81 0.17
N CYS A 140 -3.73 -5.97 0.51
CA CYS A 140 -3.46 -5.55 1.89
C CYS A 140 -4.76 -5.04 2.56
N PRO A 141 -5.11 -5.54 3.77
CA PRO A 141 -6.39 -5.23 4.41
C PRO A 141 -6.57 -3.73 4.64
N MET A 142 -5.54 -3.06 5.19
CA MET A 142 -5.57 -1.62 5.43
C MET A 142 -5.68 -0.80 4.14
N GLY A 143 -5.02 -1.26 3.07
CA GLY A 143 -5.12 -0.62 1.76
C GLY A 143 -6.50 -0.77 1.14
N THR A 144 -7.13 -1.92 1.33
CA THR A 144 -8.48 -2.22 0.82
C THR A 144 -9.55 -1.45 1.60
N ILE A 145 -9.41 -1.34 2.92
CA ILE A 145 -10.29 -0.51 3.77
C ILE A 145 -10.18 0.96 3.37
N ALA A 146 -8.96 1.49 3.20
CA ALA A 146 -8.76 2.87 2.73
C ALA A 146 -9.37 3.10 1.33
N ALA A 147 -9.29 2.11 0.44
CA ALA A 147 -9.90 2.15 -0.88
C ALA A 147 -11.44 2.19 -0.79
N PHE A 148 -12.02 1.39 0.11
CA PHE A 148 -13.45 1.34 0.37
C PHE A 148 -13.95 2.67 0.92
N ILE A 149 -13.31 3.21 1.97
CA ILE A 149 -13.63 4.52 2.55
C ILE A 149 -13.55 5.63 1.48
N SER A 150 -12.49 5.61 0.68
CA SER A 150 -12.30 6.59 -0.40
C SER A 150 -13.32 6.49 -1.53
N LYS A 151 -14.00 5.35 -1.67
CA LYS A 151 -15.09 5.20 -2.65
C LYS A 151 -16.30 6.06 -2.25
N PHE A 152 -16.60 6.12 -0.95
CA PHE A 152 -17.71 6.91 -0.42
C PHE A 152 -17.41 8.41 -0.34
N LYS A 153 -16.13 8.80 -0.17
CA LYS A 153 -15.74 10.22 -0.23
C LYS A 153 -15.51 10.70 -1.68
N LYS A 154 -16.35 11.63 -2.14
CA LYS A 154 -16.32 12.25 -3.49
C LYS A 154 -15.10 13.17 -3.72
N HIS A 155 -14.48 13.69 -2.65
CA HIS A 155 -13.29 14.54 -2.74
C HIS A 155 -12.02 13.70 -2.68
N ARG A 156 -11.34 13.56 -3.81
CA ARG A 156 -10.01 12.96 -3.88
C ARG A 156 -9.06 13.95 -4.51
N LYS A 157 -8.04 14.42 -3.78
CA LYS A 157 -6.87 15.06 -4.43
C LYS A 157 -6.27 14.00 -5.34
N THR A 158 -6.57 14.01 -6.63
CA THR A 158 -6.22 12.92 -7.54
C THR A 158 -5.58 13.47 -8.79
N LEU A 159 -4.70 12.67 -9.38
CA LEU A 159 -4.04 13.05 -10.61
C LEU A 159 -5.10 13.26 -11.70
N LYS A 160 -5.02 14.35 -12.45
CA LYS A 160 -5.84 14.60 -13.64
C LYS A 160 -5.05 14.28 -14.90
N VAL A 161 -5.71 13.68 -15.89
CA VAL A 161 -5.12 13.40 -17.20
C VAL A 161 -5.72 14.37 -18.20
N ASN A 162 -4.89 15.25 -18.74
CA ASN A 162 -5.33 16.26 -19.68
C ASN A 162 -5.73 15.65 -21.03
N SER A 163 -6.56 16.35 -21.80
CA SER A 163 -6.96 16.00 -23.16
C SER A 163 -5.78 15.90 -24.13
N ASN A 164 -4.65 16.54 -23.82
CA ASN A 164 -3.40 16.44 -24.58
C ASN A 164 -2.73 15.05 -24.48
N CYS A 165 -3.32 14.09 -23.76
CA CYS A 165 -2.82 12.72 -23.71
C CYS A 165 -2.93 12.03 -25.08
N VAL A 166 -1.80 11.56 -25.60
CA VAL A 166 -1.70 10.80 -26.86
C VAL A 166 -1.79 9.28 -26.66
N SER A 167 -2.22 8.81 -25.48
CA SER A 167 -2.41 7.39 -25.17
C SER A 167 -1.21 6.49 -25.47
N CYS A 168 0.02 6.98 -25.26
CA CYS A 168 1.28 6.25 -25.56
C CYS A 168 1.57 5.04 -24.65
N LYS A 169 0.71 4.75 -23.66
CA LYS A 169 0.78 3.61 -22.72
C LYS A 169 2.05 3.50 -21.84
N LEU A 170 2.95 4.49 -21.87
CA LEU A 170 4.15 4.51 -21.02
C LEU A 170 3.81 4.57 -19.52
N CYS A 171 2.75 5.32 -19.17
CA CYS A 171 2.26 5.45 -17.79
C CYS A 171 1.76 4.12 -17.21
N GLN A 172 1.18 3.24 -18.03
CA GLN A 172 0.76 1.89 -17.64
C GLN A 172 1.97 1.03 -17.26
N LYS A 173 3.01 1.01 -18.10
CA LYS A 173 4.22 0.21 -17.86
C LYS A 173 4.93 0.57 -16.56
N LYS A 174 4.87 1.84 -16.16
CA LYS A 174 5.49 2.34 -14.92
C LYS A 174 4.57 2.29 -13.69
N CYS A 175 3.27 1.99 -13.86
CA CYS A 175 2.33 1.93 -12.75
C CYS A 175 2.51 0.65 -11.91
N PRO A 176 2.93 0.74 -10.63
CA PRO A 176 3.15 -0.44 -9.81
C PRO A 176 1.85 -1.18 -9.44
N MET A 177 0.71 -0.49 -9.50
CA MET A 177 -0.62 -1.08 -9.26
C MET A 177 -1.22 -1.71 -10.55
N GLY A 178 -0.58 -1.52 -11.70
CA GLY A 178 -1.09 -1.97 -13.00
C GLY A 178 -2.43 -1.34 -13.35
N ILE A 179 -2.58 -0.04 -13.07
CA ILE A 179 -3.71 0.80 -13.51
C ILE A 179 -3.42 1.28 -14.94
N LEU A 180 -4.46 1.67 -15.67
CA LEU A 180 -4.40 2.23 -17.01
C LEU A 180 -4.69 3.75 -16.97
N PRO A 181 -3.72 4.64 -16.68
CA PRO A 181 -4.00 6.07 -16.58
C PRO A 181 -4.48 6.70 -17.88
N TYR A 182 -4.12 6.15 -19.04
CA TYR A 182 -4.49 6.72 -20.34
C TYR A 182 -5.99 6.60 -20.65
N ASP A 183 -6.72 5.67 -20.01
CA ASP A 183 -8.17 5.53 -20.16
C ASP A 183 -8.94 6.70 -19.53
N TYR A 184 -8.29 7.49 -18.67
CA TYR A 184 -8.88 8.64 -17.98
C TYR A 184 -8.63 9.95 -18.74
N LYS A 185 -8.40 9.91 -20.05
CA LYS A 185 -8.10 11.09 -20.87
C LYS A 185 -9.23 12.13 -20.77
N GLY A 186 -8.89 13.35 -20.37
CA GLY A 186 -9.85 14.44 -20.15
C GLY A 186 -10.47 14.43 -18.75
N ASP A 187 -10.21 13.38 -17.97
CA ASP A 187 -10.84 13.10 -16.70
C ASP A 187 -9.85 13.01 -15.54
N ILE A 188 -10.44 12.90 -14.34
CA ILE A 188 -9.71 12.67 -13.10
C ILE A 188 -9.40 11.18 -12.98
N LEU A 189 -8.16 10.82 -12.64
CA LEU A 189 -7.74 9.45 -12.36
C LEU A 189 -8.38 8.93 -11.06
N SER A 190 -9.65 8.54 -11.16
CA SER A 190 -10.52 8.14 -10.05
C SER A 190 -10.46 6.64 -9.74
N HIS A 191 -9.43 5.93 -10.21
CA HIS A 191 -9.26 4.51 -9.94
C HIS A 191 -9.09 4.24 -8.44
N VAL A 192 -9.90 3.32 -7.89
CA VAL A 192 -9.96 3.01 -6.44
C VAL A 192 -8.63 2.48 -5.88
N ASP A 193 -7.83 1.80 -6.72
CA ASP A 193 -6.50 1.31 -6.34
C ASP A 193 -5.35 2.30 -6.54
N CYS A 194 -5.63 3.54 -6.96
CA CYS A 194 -4.59 4.54 -7.15
C CYS A 194 -3.98 4.95 -5.81
N ILE A 195 -2.72 4.57 -5.58
CA ILE A 195 -1.95 4.93 -4.37
C ILE A 195 -1.29 6.31 -4.46
N GLN A 196 -1.49 7.05 -5.55
CA GLN A 196 -0.97 8.41 -5.74
C GLN A 196 0.57 8.49 -5.57
N CYS A 197 1.29 7.53 -6.15
CA CYS A 197 2.75 7.46 -6.05
C CYS A 197 3.48 8.45 -6.98
N GLY A 198 2.78 9.02 -7.97
CA GLY A 198 3.30 9.99 -8.93
C GLY A 198 4.18 9.42 -10.05
N GLU A 199 4.36 8.10 -10.15
CA GLU A 199 5.23 7.50 -11.18
C GLU A 199 4.71 7.72 -12.60
N CYS A 200 3.39 7.68 -12.81
CA CYS A 200 2.77 7.97 -14.11
C CYS A 200 3.03 9.40 -14.58
N MET A 201 2.92 10.39 -13.69
CA MET A 201 3.25 11.79 -13.94
C MET A 201 4.72 11.95 -14.33
N LYS A 202 5.66 11.37 -13.58
CA LYS A 202 7.10 11.44 -13.89
C LYS A 202 7.48 10.77 -15.21
N SER A 203 6.77 9.71 -15.59
CA SER A 203 7.03 8.97 -16.83
C SER A 203 6.41 9.56 -18.09
N CYS A 204 5.56 10.59 -17.96
CA CYS A 204 4.80 11.13 -19.08
C CYS A 204 5.66 12.15 -19.85
N PRO A 205 6.05 11.88 -21.12
CA PRO A 205 6.88 12.79 -21.90
C PRO A 205 6.16 14.09 -22.29
N LYS A 206 4.82 14.05 -22.37
CA LYS A 206 3.97 15.21 -22.71
C LYS A 206 3.45 15.96 -21.47
N SER A 207 3.89 15.57 -20.27
CA SER A 207 3.44 16.18 -19.00
C SER A 207 1.91 16.29 -18.88
N SER A 208 1.17 15.35 -19.48
CA SER A 208 -0.29 15.36 -19.56
C SER A 208 -0.96 14.89 -18.26
N ILE A 209 -0.19 14.36 -17.30
CA ILE A 209 -0.70 13.89 -16.01
C ILE A 209 -0.16 14.82 -14.92
N LYS A 210 -1.05 15.48 -14.17
CA LYS A 210 -0.70 16.44 -13.10
C LYS A 210 -1.60 16.24 -11.88
N TYR A 211 -1.20 16.82 -10.74
CA TYR A 211 -2.04 16.87 -9.53
C TYR A 211 -3.11 17.96 -9.63
#